data_AF-A0A844QLG6-F1
#
_entry.id   AF-A0A844QLG6-F1
#
_cell.length_a   1.000
_cell.length_b   1.000
_cell.length_c   1.000
_cell.angle_alpha   90.00
_cell.angle_beta   90.00
_cell.angle_gamma   90.00
#
_symmetry.space_group_name_H-M   'P 1'
#
loop_
_entity.id
_entity.type
_entity.pdbx_description
1 polymer ?
#
loop_
_entity_poly.entity_id
_entity_poly.type
_entity_poly.pdbx_seq_one_letter_code
_entity_poly.pdbx_strand_id
1 'polypeptide(L)' 'MTRALPLTQREGQSSHRRRVSASAVRETLKAIQDTGLIVDKVCIAGGQVEITCHPIENHPTPENDGGLKEW' A
#
# COMPACT_ATOMS: atom_id res chain seq x y z
N MET A 1 -1.53 -51.76 5.84
CA MET A 1 -1.55 -51.33 4.43
C MET A 1 -1.35 -49.82 4.39
N THR A 2 -0.10 -49.37 4.27
CA THR A 2 0.26 -47.94 4.34
C THR A 2 0.17 -47.34 2.94
N ARG A 3 -0.81 -46.45 2.71
CA ARG A 3 -0.90 -45.68 1.45
C ARG A 3 0.07 -44.50 1.54
N ALA A 4 1.15 -44.55 0.77
CA ALA A 4 1.94 -43.37 0.47
C ALA A 4 1.13 -42.45 -0.46
N LEU A 5 0.97 -41.18 -0.07
CA LEU A 5 0.40 -40.14 -0.92
C LEU A 5 1.51 -39.58 -1.83
N PRO A 6 1.24 -39.34 -3.12
CA PRO A 6 2.24 -38.81 -4.04
C PRO A 6 2.59 -37.36 -3.68
N LEU A 7 3.88 -37.06 -3.69
CA LEU A 7 4.41 -35.71 -3.60
C LEU A 7 3.94 -34.94 -4.84
N THR A 8 3.03 -33.98 -4.65
CA THR A 8 2.65 -33.00 -5.67
C THR A 8 3.90 -32.23 -6.09
N GLN A 9 4.43 -32.61 -7.25
CA GLN A 9 5.47 -31.92 -7.99
C GLN A 9 4.99 -30.48 -8.25
N ARG A 10 5.52 -29.51 -7.49
CA ARG A 10 5.27 -28.08 -7.73
C ARG A 10 5.95 -27.74 -9.05
N GLU A 11 5.12 -27.52 -10.07
CA GLU A 11 5.53 -27.12 -11.40
C GLU A 11 6.55 -25.98 -11.33
N GLY A 12 7.64 -26.14 -12.07
CA GLY A 12 8.63 -25.10 -12.28
C GLY A 12 7.99 -23.94 -13.04
N GLN A 13 7.40 -22.99 -12.30
CA GLN A 13 7.11 -21.67 -12.83
C GLN A 13 8.44 -21.01 -13.18
N SER A 14 8.77 -21.00 -14.47
CA SER A 14 9.81 -20.15 -15.02
C SER A 14 9.60 -18.75 -14.46
N SER A 15 10.51 -18.31 -13.59
CA SER A 15 10.38 -17.05 -12.85
C SER A 15 10.66 -15.91 -13.82
N HIS A 16 9.70 -15.62 -14.70
CA HIS A 16 9.78 -14.45 -15.56
C HIS A 16 9.70 -13.25 -14.62
N ARG A 17 10.86 -12.63 -14.39
CA ARG A 17 11.02 -11.50 -13.47
C ARG A 17 10.09 -10.37 -13.95
N ARG A 18 8.88 -10.31 -13.38
CA ARG A 18 7.91 -9.26 -13.68
C ARG A 18 8.51 -7.93 -13.27
N ARG A 19 8.77 -7.08 -14.26
CA ARG A 19 9.17 -5.70 -14.00
C ARG A 19 7.95 -4.93 -13.56
N VAL A 20 8.10 -4.18 -12.48
CA VAL A 20 7.11 -3.19 -12.08
C VAL A 20 7.05 -2.11 -13.15
N SER A 21 5.84 -1.82 -13.63
CA SER A 21 5.57 -0.71 -14.53
C SER A 21 5.74 0.62 -13.79
N ALA A 22 6.59 1.50 -14.30
CA ALA A 22 6.76 2.85 -13.74
C ALA A 22 5.46 3.67 -13.82
N SER A 23 4.68 3.49 -14.89
CA SER A 23 3.37 4.13 -15.05
C SER A 23 2.39 3.67 -13.98
N ALA A 24 2.35 2.36 -13.71
CA ALA A 24 1.47 1.81 -12.68
C ALA A 24 1.79 2.35 -11.29
N VAL A 25 3.09 2.45 -10.93
CA VAL A 25 3.49 3.05 -9.64
C VAL A 25 3.06 4.51 -9.56
N ARG A 26 3.23 5.28 -10.63
CA ARG A 26 2.84 6.70 -10.67
C ARG A 26 1.33 6.88 -10.52
N GLU A 27 0.53 6.08 -11.21
CA GLU A 27 -0.92 6.12 -11.14
C GLU A 27 -1.41 5.75 -9.74
N THR A 28 -0.84 4.71 -9.13
CA THR A 28 -1.15 4.32 -7.75
C THR A 28 -0.81 5.44 -6.76
N LEU A 29 0.39 6.02 -6.84
CA LEU A 29 0.78 7.13 -5.95
C LEU A 29 -0.11 8.36 -6.13
N LYS A 30 -0.53 8.65 -7.37
CA LYS A 30 -1.46 9.74 -7.64
C LYS A 30 -2.84 9.47 -7.01
N ALA A 31 -3.35 8.26 -7.13
CA ALA A 31 -4.61 7.88 -6.50
C ALA A 31 -4.54 7.97 -4.96
N ILE A 32 -3.42 7.57 -4.36
CA ILE A 32 -3.19 7.69 -2.90
C ILE A 32 -3.14 9.16 -2.47
N GLN A 33 -2.51 10.03 -3.28
CA GLN A 33 -2.50 11.46 -3.00
C GLN A 33 -3.90 12.09 -3.12
N ASP A 34 -4.70 11.68 -4.10
CA ASP A 34 -6.07 12.16 -4.32
C ASP A 34 -7.00 11.82 -3.14
N THR A 35 -6.77 10.68 -2.47
CA THR A 35 -7.47 10.33 -1.23
C THR A 35 -6.94 11.03 0.02
N GLY A 36 -5.94 11.92 -0.16
CA GLY A 36 -5.31 12.69 0.90
C GLY A 36 -4.30 11.91 1.74
N LEU A 37 -4.10 10.61 1.48
CA LEU A 37 -3.19 9.78 2.26
C LEU A 37 -1.74 10.19 2.03
N ILE A 38 -0.96 10.22 3.11
CA ILE A 38 0.46 10.56 3.06
C ILE A 38 1.26 9.27 2.89
N VAL A 39 2.02 9.18 1.81
CA VAL A 39 2.96 8.06 1.57
C VAL A 39 4.22 8.28 2.39
N ASP A 40 4.53 7.33 3.26
CA ASP A 40 5.76 7.33 4.06
C ASP A 40 6.91 6.66 3.29
N LYS A 41 6.63 5.47 2.74
CA LYS A 41 7.66 4.63 2.14
C LYS A 41 7.14 3.87 0.94
N VAL A 42 7.98 3.77 -0.09
CA VAL A 42 7.77 2.92 -1.26
C VAL A 42 8.95 1.95 -1.38
N CYS A 43 8.66 0.66 -1.35
CA CYS A 43 9.65 -0.42 -1.53
C CYS A 43 9.35 -1.19 -2.83
N ILE A 44 10.38 -1.41 -3.65
CA ILE A 44 10.28 -2.25 -4.85
C ILE A 44 11.24 -3.42 -4.72
N ALA A 45 10.71 -4.63 -4.60
CA ALA A 45 11.50 -5.84 -4.44
C ALA A 45 10.89 -6.98 -5.26
N GLY A 46 11.72 -7.70 -6.02
CA GLY A 46 11.29 -8.93 -6.72
C GLY A 46 10.16 -8.76 -7.76
N GLY A 47 9.85 -7.53 -8.19
CA GLY A 47 8.69 -7.27 -9.06
C GLY A 47 7.40 -6.91 -8.32
N GLN A 48 7.45 -6.81 -7.00
CA GLN A 48 6.38 -6.33 -6.14
C GLN A 48 6.65 -4.89 -5.70
N VAL A 49 5.57 -4.14 -5.51
CA VAL A 49 5.59 -2.78 -4.94
C VAL A 49 4.84 -2.84 -3.62
N GLU A 50 5.48 -2.35 -2.58
CA GLU A 50 4.87 -2.14 -1.27
C GLU A 50 4.86 -0.63 -0.99
N ILE A 51 3.70 -0.10 -0.61
CA ILE A 51 3.50 1.33 -0.33
C ILE A 51 2.92 1.44 1.07
N THR A 52 3.70 2.01 1.98
CA THR A 52 3.27 2.31 3.34
C THR A 52 2.68 3.71 3.37
N CYS A 53 1.42 3.80 3.80
CA CYS A 53 0.72 5.07 3.97
C CYS A 53 0.48 5.31 5.46
N HIS A 54 0.66 6.55 5.89
CA HIS A 54 0.22 6.97 7.22
C HIS A 54 -1.25 7.41 7.15
N PRO A 55 -2.06 7.05 8.14
CA PRO A 55 -3.41 7.61 8.26
C PRO A 55 -3.27 9.12 8.44
N ILE A 56 -4.12 9.88 7.74
CA ILE A 56 -4.31 11.28 8.09
C ILE A 56 -4.98 11.26 9.47
N GLU A 57 -4.28 11.72 10.50
CA GLU A 57 -4.96 12.13 11.72
C GLU A 57 -5.94 13.22 11.31
N ASN A 58 -7.22 12.84 11.24
CA ASN A 58 -8.30 13.77 11.06
C ASN A 58 -8.40 14.55 12.37
N HIS A 59 -7.47 15.49 12.57
CA HIS A 59 -7.57 16.43 13.67
C HIS A 59 -8.94 17.10 13.48
N PRO A 60 -9.89 16.94 14.41
CA PRO A 60 -11.08 17.78 14.36
C PRO A 60 -10.54 19.20 14.35
N THR A 61 -10.85 19.94 13.28
CA THR A 61 -10.72 21.39 13.28
C THR A 61 -11.30 21.85 14.60
N PRO A 62 -10.54 22.56 15.46
CA PRO A 62 -11.15 23.11 16.65
C PRO A 62 -12.29 24.01 16.16
N GLU A 63 -13.50 23.55 16.43
CA GLU A 63 -14.72 24.33 16.33
C GLU A 63 -14.40 25.67 16.99
N ASN A 64 -14.39 26.74 16.19
CA ASN A 64 -14.15 28.09 16.69
C ASN A 64 -15.42 28.54 17.41
N ASP A 65 -15.71 27.89 18.52
CA ASP A 65 -16.83 28.18 19.40
C ASP A 65 -16.40 29.27 20.38
N GLY A 66 -16.76 30.50 20.01
CA GLY A 66 -17.34 31.43 20.98
C GLY A 66 -16.41 32.15 21.97
N GLY A 67 -15.08 32.07 21.81
CA GLY A 67 -14.14 32.75 22.73
C GLY A 67 -13.97 34.27 22.53
N LEU A 68 -14.65 34.89 21.56
CA LEU A 68 -14.49 36.32 21.24
C LEU A 68 -15.32 37.29 22.12
N LYS A 69 -15.86 36.81 23.25
CA LYS A 69 -16.71 37.61 24.16
C LYS A 69 -16.03 38.03 25.47
N GLU A 70 -14.77 37.65 25.70
CA GLU A 70 -14.05 37.95 26.97
C GLU A 70 -12.76 38.76 26.75
N TRP A 71 -12.73 39.65 25.77
CA TRP A 71 -11.69 40.67 25.61
C TRP A 71 -12.27 42.07 25.71
#